data_AF-A0A6G3XH87-F1
#
_entry.id   AF-A0A6G3XH87-F1
#
_cell.length_a   1.000
_cell.length_b   1.000
_cell.length_c   1.000
_cell.angle_alpha   90.00
_cell.angle_beta   90.00
_cell.angle_gamma   90.00
#
_symmetry.space_group_name_H-M   'P 1'
#
loop_
_entity.id
_entity.type
_entity.pdbx_description
1 polymer ?
#
loop_
_entity_poly.entity_id
_entity_poly.type
_entity_poly.pdbx_seq_one_letter_code
_entity_poly.pdbx_strand_id
1 'polypeptide(L)'
;LIQMFGKTVLGVDGDLFEEALEAAKDAKKVTVDTDLAAADLKKLVKQFKKIVEAEAGREFPQDARDQMDLAINAVFDSWNTDRAKLYR
;
A
#
# COMPACT_ATOMS: atom_id res chain seq x y z
N LEU A 1 4.29 -2.60 4.86
CA LEU A 1 4.13 -1.15 5.14
C LEU A 1 3.49 -0.42 3.96
N ILE A 2 4.17 -0.31 2.81
CA ILE A 2 3.73 0.55 1.69
C ILE A 2 2.32 0.19 1.19
N GLN A 3 2.02 -1.07 0.92
CA GLN A 3 0.70 -1.52 0.48
C GLN A 3 -0.41 -1.13 1.47
N MET A 4 -0.26 -1.50 2.75
CA MET A 4 -1.25 -1.19 3.79
C MET A 4 -1.43 0.32 3.99
N PHE A 5 -0.34 1.08 3.96
CA PHE A 5 -0.41 2.53 4.08
C PHE A 5 -1.06 3.16 2.85
N GLY A 6 -0.67 2.74 1.65
CA GLY A 6 -1.26 3.18 0.38
C GLY A 6 -2.77 2.96 0.37
N LYS A 7 -3.21 1.75 0.72
CA LYS A 7 -4.63 1.40 0.78
C LYS A 7 -5.41 2.17 1.84
N THR A 8 -4.94 2.14 3.09
CA THR A 8 -5.73 2.64 4.23
C THR A 8 -5.60 4.14 4.44
N VAL A 9 -4.42 4.71 4.17
CA VAL A 9 -4.12 6.12 4.47
C VAL A 9 -4.20 6.98 3.21
N LEU A 10 -3.75 6.47 2.06
CA LEU A 10 -3.75 7.24 0.81
C LEU A 10 -4.91 6.90 -0.12
N GLY A 11 -5.77 5.93 0.23
CA GLY A 11 -6.93 5.54 -0.56
C GLY A 11 -6.61 4.87 -1.89
N VAL A 12 -5.39 4.36 -2.05
CA VAL A 12 -4.97 3.63 -3.26
C VAL A 12 -5.67 2.28 -3.32
N ASP A 13 -6.06 1.82 -4.51
CA ASP A 13 -6.64 0.50 -4.66
C ASP A 13 -5.65 -0.59 -4.21
N GLY A 14 -6.13 -1.47 -3.32
CA GLY A 14 -5.34 -2.57 -2.77
C GLY A 14 -4.94 -3.60 -3.82
N ASP A 15 -5.78 -3.79 -4.82
CA ASP A 15 -5.63 -4.85 -5.83
C ASP A 15 -4.41 -4.59 -6.72
N LEU A 16 -4.06 -3.33 -6.97
CA LEU A 16 -2.85 -2.96 -7.72
C LEU A 16 -1.56 -3.47 -7.05
N PHE A 17 -1.52 -3.51 -5.72
CA PHE A 17 -0.37 -4.05 -4.99
C PHE A 17 -0.34 -5.58 -5.04
N GLU A 18 -1.50 -6.23 -4.97
CA GLU A 18 -1.61 -7.70 -5.09
C GLU A 18 -1.20 -8.16 -6.50
N GLU A 19 -1.66 -7.48 -7.54
CA GLU A 19 -1.25 -7.75 -8.93
C GLU A 19 0.28 -7.63 -9.12
N ALA A 20 0.89 -6.60 -8.53
CA ALA A 20 2.34 -6.45 -8.57
C ALA A 20 3.09 -7.54 -7.79
N LEU A 21 2.53 -8.05 -6.69
CA LEU A 21 3.09 -9.15 -5.92
C LEU A 21 2.97 -10.48 -6.68
N GLU A 22 1.81 -10.77 -7.27
CA GLU A 22 1.60 -11.94 -8.12
C GLU A 22 2.53 -11.93 -9.33
N ALA A 23 2.68 -10.80 -10.02
CA ALA A 23 3.62 -10.67 -11.13
C ALA A 23 5.08 -10.95 -10.71
N ALA A 24 5.46 -10.55 -9.48
CA ALA A 24 6.79 -10.85 -8.95
C ALA A 24 6.99 -12.34 -8.66
N LYS A 25 5.95 -13.02 -8.16
CA LYS A 25 5.94 -14.48 -7.95
C LYS A 25 6.01 -15.24 -9.27
N ASP A 26 5.21 -14.86 -10.26
CA ASP A 26 5.19 -15.46 -11.59
C ASP A 26 6.56 -15.34 -12.29
N ALA A 27 7.19 -14.17 -12.19
CA ALA A 27 8.53 -13.94 -12.73
C ALA A 27 9.60 -14.86 -12.11
N LYS A 28 9.33 -15.38 -10.91
CA LYS A 28 10.19 -16.32 -10.17
C LYS A 28 9.70 -17.76 -10.18
N LYS A 29 8.53 -18.03 -10.77
CA LYS A 29 7.87 -19.34 -10.78
C LYS A 29 7.70 -19.91 -9.36
N VAL A 30 7.44 -19.03 -8.40
CA VAL A 30 7.10 -19.40 -7.02
C VAL A 30 5.62 -19.17 -6.81
N THR A 31 5.01 -19.89 -5.87
CA THR A 31 3.57 -19.79 -5.59
C THR A 31 3.28 -19.10 -4.26
N VAL A 32 4.28 -18.98 -3.38
CA VAL A 32 4.13 -18.41 -2.04
C VAL A 32 5.08 -17.23 -1.88
N ASP A 33 4.60 -16.15 -1.25
CA ASP A 33 5.36 -14.90 -1.10
C ASP A 33 6.68 -15.09 -0.33
N THR A 34 6.72 -16.06 0.58
CA THR A 34 7.90 -16.40 1.41
C THR A 34 9.07 -16.92 0.59
N ASP A 35 8.81 -17.38 -0.64
CA ASP A 35 9.84 -17.91 -1.53
C ASP A 35 10.50 -16.80 -2.37
N LEU A 36 10.04 -15.56 -2.26
CA LEU A 36 10.68 -14.41 -2.87
C LEU A 36 11.98 -14.05 -2.13
N ALA A 37 13.07 -13.95 -2.86
CA ALA A 37 14.34 -13.53 -2.29
C ALA A 37 14.32 -12.03 -1.93
N ALA A 38 15.21 -11.63 -1.02
CA ALA A 38 15.34 -10.22 -0.61
C ALA A 38 15.59 -9.26 -1.78
N ALA A 39 16.27 -9.70 -2.85
CA ALA A 39 16.48 -8.90 -4.05
C ALA A 39 15.18 -8.64 -4.83
N ASP A 40 14.25 -9.59 -4.81
CA ASP A 40 12.96 -9.48 -5.48
C ASP A 40 12.01 -8.60 -4.68
N LEU A 41 11.99 -8.76 -3.35
CA LEU A 41 11.28 -7.86 -2.45
C LEU A 41 11.77 -6.41 -2.60
N LYS A 42 13.09 -6.18 -2.78
CA LYS A 42 13.63 -4.84 -3.08
C LYS A 42 13.11 -4.27 -4.40
N LYS A 43 12.90 -5.09 -5.43
CA LYS A 43 12.29 -4.65 -6.70
C LYS A 43 10.80 -4.35 -6.50
N LEU A 44 10.09 -5.20 -5.75
CA LEU A 44 8.69 -5.03 -5.44
C LEU A 44 8.43 -3.74 -4.66
N VAL A 45 9.28 -3.39 -3.69
CA VAL A 45 9.22 -2.10 -2.97
C VAL A 45 9.27 -0.91 -3.94
N LYS A 46 10.13 -0.97 -4.97
CA LYS A 46 10.19 0.10 -5.98
C LYS A 46 8.90 0.17 -6.80
N GLN A 47 8.32 -0.98 -7.14
CA GLN A 47 7.07 -1.03 -7.87
C GLN A 47 5.90 -0.48 -7.04
N PHE A 48 5.83 -0.82 -5.76
CA PHE A 48 4.81 -0.29 -4.85
C PHE A 48 4.90 1.23 -4.68
N LYS A 49 6.12 1.79 -4.62
CA LYS A 49 6.30 3.25 -4.58
C LYS A 49 5.77 3.93 -5.85
N LYS A 50 5.96 3.31 -7.03
CA LYS A 50 5.42 3.83 -8.30
C LYS A 50 3.90 3.76 -8.36
N ILE A 51 3.30 2.70 -7.83
CA ILE A 51 1.83 2.59 -7.72
C ILE A 51 1.31 3.73 -6.85
N VAL A 52 1.92 3.99 -5.69
CA VAL A 52 1.55 5.11 -4.83
C VAL A 52 1.68 6.46 -5.57
N GLU A 53 2.78 6.67 -6.29
CA GLU A 53 2.99 7.90 -7.05
C GLU A 53 1.93 8.12 -8.14
N ALA A 54 1.60 7.07 -8.88
CA ALA A 54 0.59 7.11 -9.94
C ALA A 54 -0.82 7.36 -9.40
N GLU A 55 -1.20 6.68 -8.33
CA GLU A 55 -2.57 6.67 -7.83
C GLU A 55 -2.86 7.79 -6.81
N ALA A 56 -1.90 8.10 -5.94
CA ALA A 56 -2.06 9.14 -4.93
C ALA A 56 -1.53 10.51 -5.39
N GLY A 57 -0.94 10.61 -6.59
CA GLY A 57 -0.36 11.84 -7.13
C GLY A 57 0.83 12.38 -6.33
N ARG A 58 1.44 11.54 -5.49
CA ARG A 58 2.55 11.90 -4.61
C ARG A 58 3.46 10.70 -4.34
N GLU A 59 4.74 10.95 -4.16
CA GLU A 59 5.66 9.91 -3.71
C GLU A 59 5.28 9.39 -2.31
N PHE A 60 5.65 8.13 -2.03
CA PHE A 60 5.49 7.56 -0.71
C PHE A 60 6.32 8.33 0.34
N PRO A 61 5.70 8.90 1.38
CA PRO A 61 6.40 9.75 2.35
C PRO A 61 7.53 8.98 3.02
N GLN A 62 8.75 9.54 3.01
CA GLN A 62 9.91 8.91 3.66
C GLN A 62 10.09 9.35 5.12
N ASP A 63 9.57 10.53 5.47
CA ASP A 63 9.59 11.01 6.85
C ASP A 63 8.56 10.26 7.71
N ALA A 64 8.99 9.84 8.90
CA ALA A 64 8.16 9.04 9.80
C ALA A 64 7.07 9.87 10.50
N ARG A 65 7.31 11.17 10.74
CA ARG A 65 6.29 12.08 11.29
C ARG A 65 5.21 12.34 10.28
N ASP A 66 5.57 12.60 9.03
CA ASP A 66 4.60 12.77 7.94
C ASP A 66 3.70 11.53 7.80
N GLN A 67 4.27 10.32 7.86
CA GLN A 67 3.49 9.08 7.84
C GLN A 67 2.51 9.00 9.03
N MET A 68 2.96 9.35 10.22
CA MET A 68 2.15 9.32 11.43
C MET A 68 0.99 10.31 11.36
N ASP A 69 1.24 11.54 10.95
CA ASP A 69 0.22 12.60 10.86
C ASP A 69 -0.84 12.25 9.81
N LEU A 70 -0.43 11.71 8.65
CA LEU A 70 -1.36 11.20 7.64
C LEU A 70 -2.21 10.03 8.17
N ALA A 71 -1.60 9.10 8.90
CA ALA A 71 -2.33 7.96 9.47
C ALA A 71 -3.35 8.40 10.53
N ILE A 72 -3.03 9.39 11.36
CA ILE A 72 -3.96 9.96 12.34
C ILE A 72 -5.17 10.59 11.63
N ASN A 73 -4.92 11.39 10.59
CA ASN A 73 -6.00 12.02 9.82
C ASN A 73 -6.90 10.95 9.16
N ALA A 74 -6.33 9.91 8.57
CA ALA A 74 -7.10 8.81 7.98
C ALA A 74 -8.01 8.09 8.99
N VAL A 75 -7.57 7.95 10.25
CA VAL A 75 -8.42 7.42 11.33
C VAL A 75 -9.61 8.34 11.59
N PHE A 76 -9.39 9.65 11.69
CA PHE A 76 -10.49 10.59 11.88
C PHE A 76 -11.47 10.60 10.70
N ASP A 77 -10.96 10.56 9.47
CA ASP A 77 -11.80 10.50 8.27
C ASP A 77 -12.63 9.22 8.22
N SER A 78 -12.07 8.08 8.66
CA SER A 78 -12.76 6.80 8.71
C SER A 78 -14.05 6.81 9.56
N TRP A 79 -14.10 7.64 10.60
CA TRP A 79 -15.25 7.78 11.51
C TRP A 79 -16.48 8.39 10.80
N ASN A 80 -16.27 9.11 9.70
CA ASN A 80 -17.30 9.78 8.93
C ASN A 80 -17.71 9.03 7.65
N THR A 81 -17.20 7.82 7.44
CA THR A 81 -17.61 6.95 6.33
C THR A 81 -19.07 6.51 6.44
N ASP A 82 -19.73 6.23 5.32
CA ASP A 82 -21.14 5.80 5.30
C ASP A 82 -21.35 4.52 6.11
N ARG A 83 -20.38 3.59 6.03
CA ARG A 83 -20.38 2.38 6.85
C ARG A 83 -20.32 2.69 8.35
N ALA A 84 -19.45 3.60 8.78
CA ALA A 84 -19.35 3.98 10.19
C ALA A 84 -20.61 4.71 10.68
N LYS A 85 -21.23 5.53 9.82
CA LYS A 85 -22.51 6.21 10.10
C LYS A 85 -23.68 5.24 10.21
N LEU A 86 -23.70 4.17 9.41
CA LEU A 86 -24.77 3.17 9.43
C LEU A 86 -24.80 2.34 10.72
N TYR A 87 -23.64 2.13 11.35
CA TYR A 87 -23.50 1.28 12.53
C TYR A 87 -23.81 1.99 13.87
N ARG A 88 -23.82 3.32 13.91
CA ARG A 88 -23.99 4.13 15.14
C ARG A 88 -25.42 4.63 15.29
#